data_AF-A0A9W9ZJK8-F1
#
_entry.id   AF-A0A9W9ZJK8-F1
#
_cell.length_a   1.000
_cell.length_b   1.000
_cell.length_c   1.000
_cell.angle_alpha   90.00
_cell.angle_beta   90.00
_cell.angle_gamma   90.00
#
_symmetry.space_group_name_H-M   'P 1'
#
loop_
_entity.id
_entity.type
_entity.pdbx_description
1 polymer ?
#
loop_
_entity_poly.entity_id
_entity_poly.type
_entity_poly.pdbx_seq_one_letter_code
_entity_poly.pdbx_strand_id
1 'polypeptide(L)'
;MDITTLEPETEFNDVIASIIRGGHGQKTFVSKQFLARGGRVEEGVTAVQLNSTYYWKSVRETSFTVGIVVPVGDMDETLAEQTIPSGTVVKFSAEAFTDPFNYLGLNETISSVNAYEAYMTRRSSKKNPGFKPGIRDTVVATRKVEDIWLRGSKEYANYLVWRYVGTGNGVLRMTPVTLLAKLYDPTKRPW
;
A
#
# COMPACT_ATOMS: atom_id res chain seq x y z
N MET A 1 6.65 -9.79 12.48
CA MET A 1 7.46 -8.54 12.46
C MET A 1 6.63 -7.49 13.15
N ASP A 2 7.17 -6.89 14.21
CA ASP A 2 6.46 -5.87 15.01
C ASP A 2 6.96 -4.48 14.59
N ILE A 3 6.05 -3.56 14.28
CA ILE A 3 6.41 -2.21 13.85
C ILE A 3 7.21 -1.45 14.91
N THR A 4 7.05 -1.77 16.20
CA THR A 4 7.85 -1.18 17.29
C THR A 4 9.33 -1.56 17.23
N THR A 5 9.68 -2.64 16.51
CA THR A 5 11.07 -3.02 16.25
C THR A 5 11.69 -2.24 15.09
N LEU A 6 10.85 -1.63 14.24
CA LEU A 6 11.27 -0.83 13.08
C LEU A 6 11.28 0.68 13.38
N GLU A 7 10.44 1.11 14.33
CA GLU A 7 10.28 2.49 14.79
C GLU A 7 10.67 2.57 16.28
N PRO A 8 11.99 2.59 16.61
CA PRO A 8 12.47 2.46 17.99
C PRO A 8 12.29 3.72 18.86
N GLU A 9 11.80 4.82 18.29
CA GLU A 9 11.65 6.11 18.97
C GLU A 9 10.58 6.05 20.05
N THR A 10 10.88 6.60 21.24
CA THR A 10 9.96 6.56 22.38
C THR A 10 8.62 7.24 22.11
N GLU A 11 8.64 8.28 21.28
CA GLU A 11 7.50 9.07 20.87
C GLU A 11 6.52 8.28 20.01
N PHE A 12 7.00 7.24 19.32
CA PHE A 12 6.19 6.33 18.52
C PHE A 12 5.28 5.45 19.39
N ASN A 13 5.62 5.25 20.68
CA ASN A 13 4.78 4.46 21.59
C ASN A 13 3.37 5.06 21.78
N ASP A 14 3.24 6.38 21.78
CA ASP A 14 1.92 7.02 21.85
C ASP A 14 1.11 6.79 20.56
N VAL A 15 1.80 6.79 19.41
CA VAL A 15 1.21 6.53 18.09
C VAL A 15 0.69 5.10 18.06
N ILE A 16 1.51 4.11 18.40
CA ILE A 16 1.09 2.70 18.38
C ILE A 16 -0.01 2.42 19.40
N ALA A 17 0.04 3.01 20.59
CA ALA A 17 -1.01 2.89 21.59
C ALA A 17 -2.35 3.46 21.09
N SER A 18 -2.31 4.57 20.35
CA SER A 18 -3.49 5.13 19.67
C SER A 18 -4.02 4.21 18.58
N ILE A 19 -3.13 3.64 17.75
CA ILE A 19 -3.46 2.69 16.68
C ILE A 19 -4.13 1.42 17.23
N ILE A 20 -3.57 0.82 18.29
CA ILE A 20 -4.10 -0.40 18.92
C ILE A 20 -5.52 -0.18 19.45
N ARG A 21 -5.84 1.03 19.92
CA ARG A 21 -7.18 1.40 20.38
C ARG A 21 -8.17 1.73 19.25
N GLY A 22 -7.78 1.57 17.98
CA GLY A 22 -8.62 1.93 16.84
C GLY A 22 -8.71 3.45 16.60
N GLY A 23 -7.72 4.20 17.07
CA GLY A 23 -7.67 5.65 16.95
C GLY A 23 -7.37 6.15 15.53
N HIS A 24 -7.32 7.47 15.40
CA HIS A 24 -6.78 8.19 14.26
C HIS A 24 -6.12 9.47 14.77
N GLY A 25 -5.17 10.02 14.02
CA GLY A 25 -4.49 11.24 14.44
C GLY A 25 -3.23 11.51 13.63
N GLN A 26 -2.46 12.48 14.13
CA GLN A 26 -1.14 12.79 13.62
C GLN A 26 -0.20 13.14 14.79
N LYS A 27 1.10 12.90 14.62
CA LYS A 27 2.14 13.26 15.59
C LYS A 27 3.43 13.57 14.85
N THR A 28 4.10 14.65 15.22
CA THR A 28 5.38 15.08 14.65
C THR A 28 6.48 14.88 15.68
N PHE A 29 7.56 14.21 15.28
CA PHE A 29 8.75 13.98 16.09
C PHE A 29 9.94 13.61 15.19
N VAL A 30 11.15 13.61 15.74
CA VAL A 30 12.35 13.18 15.00
C VAL A 30 12.35 11.66 14.90
N SER A 31 12.26 11.13 13.68
CA SER A 31 12.31 9.69 13.41
C SER A 31 13.47 9.31 12.51
N LYS A 32 13.91 8.05 12.59
CA LYS A 32 14.94 7.50 11.71
C LYS A 32 14.33 7.01 10.40
N GLN A 33 14.78 7.56 9.29
CA GLN A 33 14.50 7.06 7.95
C GLN A 33 15.70 6.24 7.45
N PHE A 34 15.45 4.99 7.04
CA PHE A 34 16.45 4.14 6.43
C PHE A 34 16.38 4.28 4.91
N LEU A 35 17.37 4.96 4.34
CA LEU A 35 17.53 5.12 2.89
C LEU A 35 18.39 3.97 2.37
N ALA A 36 17.86 3.17 1.44
CA ALA A 36 18.65 2.15 0.76
C ALA A 36 19.82 2.81 0.00
N ARG A 37 21.04 2.26 0.14
CA ARG A 37 22.23 2.80 -0.54
C ARG A 37 22.32 2.40 -2.01
N GLY A 38 21.41 1.57 -2.50
CA GLY A 38 21.30 1.22 -3.91
C GLY A 38 20.29 0.10 -4.17
N GLY A 39 20.36 -0.50 -5.35
CA GLY A 39 19.35 -1.44 -5.87
C GLY A 39 19.61 -2.91 -5.53
N ARG A 40 20.73 -3.22 -4.87
CA ARG A 40 21.09 -4.59 -4.46
C ARG A 40 21.01 -4.71 -2.93
N VAL A 41 20.57 -5.88 -2.47
CA VAL A 41 20.38 -6.20 -1.03
C VAL A 41 21.67 -6.02 -0.21
N GLU A 42 22.83 -6.14 -0.85
CA GLU A 42 24.15 -6.12 -0.21
C GLU A 42 24.67 -4.70 0.09
N GLU A 43 24.04 -3.66 -0.46
CA GLU A 43 24.55 -2.29 -0.38
C GLU A 43 24.17 -1.57 0.94
N GLY A 44 23.36 -2.22 1.79
CA GLY A 44 22.99 -1.72 3.12
C GLY A 44 22.11 -0.46 3.09
N VAL A 45 21.92 0.15 4.26
CA VAL A 45 21.06 1.33 4.44
C VAL A 45 21.82 2.47 5.12
N THR A 46 21.52 3.71 4.74
CA THR A 46 21.89 4.91 5.50
C THR A 46 20.72 5.29 6.40
N ALA A 47 20.96 5.41 7.71
CA ALA A 47 19.98 5.95 8.63
C ALA A 47 20.12 7.48 8.70
N VAL A 48 19.05 8.20 8.40
CA VAL A 48 18.95 9.66 8.52
C VAL A 48 17.92 9.98 9.59
N GLN A 49 18.19 10.97 10.44
CA GLN A 49 17.19 11.47 11.39
C GLN A 49 16.50 12.68 10.78
N LEU A 50 15.18 12.58 10.61
CA LEU A 50 14.36 13.64 10.05
C LEU A 50 13.23 13.96 11.01
N ASN A 51 12.93 15.24 11.15
CA ASN A 51 11.68 15.62 11.79
C ASN A 51 10.54 15.17 10.87
N SER A 52 9.68 14.27 11.32
CA SER A 52 8.67 13.60 10.49
C SER A 52 7.30 13.67 11.13
N THR A 53 6.27 13.81 10.31
CA THR A 53 4.87 13.75 10.75
C THR A 53 4.26 12.41 10.37
N TYR A 54 3.87 11.65 11.39
CA TYR A 54 3.12 10.41 11.27
C TYR A 54 1.64 10.76 11.24
N TYR A 55 0.90 10.18 10.30
CA TYR A 55 -0.56 10.23 10.24
C TYR A 55 -1.10 8.82 10.26
N TRP A 56 -2.15 8.55 11.04
CA TRP A 56 -2.76 7.22 11.09
C TRP A 56 -4.28 7.27 11.14
N LYS A 57 -4.91 6.24 10.58
CA LYS A 57 -6.37 6.09 10.60
C LYS A 57 -6.80 4.63 10.48
N SER A 58 -7.68 4.22 11.40
CA SER A 58 -8.33 2.90 11.34
C SER A 58 -9.22 2.77 10.10
N VAL A 59 -9.12 1.63 9.43
CA VAL A 59 -9.92 1.30 8.26
C VAL A 59 -11.22 0.68 8.73
N ARG A 60 -12.35 1.26 8.32
CA ARG A 60 -13.67 0.70 8.67
C ARG A 60 -13.80 -0.72 8.13
N GLU A 61 -14.34 -1.60 8.98
CA GLU A 61 -14.70 -2.99 8.67
C GLU A 61 -13.52 -3.91 8.37
N THR A 62 -12.32 -3.50 8.74
CA THR A 62 -11.17 -4.38 8.80
C THR A 62 -10.50 -4.17 10.16
N SER A 63 -9.57 -5.05 10.52
CA SER A 63 -8.71 -4.86 11.69
C SER A 63 -7.44 -4.06 11.34
N PHE A 64 -7.41 -3.38 10.19
CA PHE A 64 -6.24 -2.66 9.72
C PHE A 64 -6.30 -1.17 10.06
N THR A 65 -5.12 -0.62 10.33
CA THR A 65 -4.88 0.82 10.41
C THR A 65 -3.85 1.19 9.35
N VAL A 66 -4.11 2.28 8.62
CA VAL A 66 -3.16 2.84 7.65
C VAL A 66 -2.39 3.96 8.34
N GLY A 67 -1.06 3.87 8.32
CA GLY A 67 -0.13 4.91 8.74
C GLY A 67 0.68 5.42 7.57
N ILE A 68 0.97 6.72 7.52
CA ILE A 68 1.94 7.34 6.60
C ILE A 68 2.90 8.24 7.38
N VAL A 69 4.14 8.34 6.91
CA VAL A 69 5.19 9.18 7.52
C VAL A 69 5.70 10.14 6.47
N VAL A 70 5.72 11.43 6.79
CA VAL A 70 6.13 12.51 5.87
C VAL A 70 7.18 13.38 6.56
N PRO A 71 8.40 13.52 6.03
CA PRO A 71 9.39 14.45 6.55
C PRO A 71 8.90 15.91 6.53
N VAL A 72 9.23 16.66 7.57
CA VAL A 72 8.95 18.09 7.68
C VAL A 72 9.91 18.82 6.75
N GLY A 73 9.35 19.52 5.76
CA GLY A 73 10.13 20.21 4.73
C GLY A 73 10.10 19.52 3.36
N ASP A 74 9.63 18.27 3.27
CA ASP A 74 9.27 17.63 2.00
C ASP A 74 7.93 18.22 1.50
N MET A 75 7.97 19.49 1.10
CA MET A 75 6.91 20.13 0.31
C MET A 75 7.49 20.69 -0.99
N ASP A 76 6.83 20.30 -2.09
CA ASP A 76 6.90 20.82 -3.45
C ASP A 76 8.26 20.88 -4.15
N GLU A 77 8.61 19.81 -4.87
CA GLU A 77 9.42 19.92 -6.08
C GLU A 77 8.52 19.95 -7.32
N THR A 78 8.69 20.99 -8.15
CA THR A 78 7.98 21.15 -9.42
C THR A 78 8.64 20.26 -10.48
N LEU A 79 8.00 19.14 -10.79
CA LEU A 79 8.40 18.27 -11.91
C LEU A 79 7.71 18.74 -13.21
N ALA A 80 8.18 18.29 -14.37
CA ALA A 80 7.53 18.60 -15.65
C ALA A 80 6.21 17.82 -15.81
N GLU A 81 5.20 18.42 -16.44
CA GLU A 81 3.88 17.78 -16.64
C GLU A 81 4.02 16.50 -17.48
N GLN A 82 3.37 15.42 -17.02
CA GLN A 82 3.27 14.17 -17.77
C GLN A 82 1.80 13.79 -17.99
N THR A 83 1.49 13.26 -19.19
CA THR A 83 0.18 12.70 -19.50
C THR A 83 0.04 11.33 -18.86
N ILE A 84 -0.52 11.30 -17.65
CA ILE A 84 -0.62 10.11 -16.81
C ILE A 84 -2.07 9.58 -16.81
N PRO A 85 -2.31 8.28 -17.09
CA PRO A 85 -3.66 7.70 -17.01
C PRO A 85 -4.26 7.89 -15.62
N SER A 86 -5.45 8.49 -15.54
CA SER A 86 -6.10 8.76 -14.26
C SER A 86 -6.67 7.48 -13.63
N GLY A 87 -6.52 7.36 -12.31
CA GLY A 87 -7.11 6.29 -11.51
C GLY A 87 -6.09 5.30 -10.93
N THR A 88 -6.61 4.31 -10.22
CA THR A 88 -5.84 3.32 -9.48
C THR A 88 -6.22 1.91 -9.91
N VAL A 89 -5.27 0.99 -9.85
CA VAL A 89 -5.47 -0.43 -10.16
C VAL A 89 -5.06 -1.30 -8.98
N VAL A 90 -5.77 -2.41 -8.81
CA VAL A 90 -5.42 -3.47 -7.86
C VAL A 90 -4.97 -4.70 -8.64
N LYS A 91 -3.76 -5.17 -8.36
CA LYS A 91 -3.21 -6.42 -8.86
C LYS A 91 -3.13 -7.42 -7.71
N PHE A 92 -3.51 -8.66 -8.00
CA PHE A 92 -3.29 -9.81 -7.13
C PHE A 92 -2.12 -10.62 -7.66
N SER A 93 -1.12 -10.92 -6.85
CA SER A 93 -0.13 -11.94 -7.19
C SER A 93 -0.65 -13.33 -6.92
N ALA A 94 0.10 -14.35 -7.36
CA ALA A 94 -0.22 -15.74 -7.08
C ALA A 94 -0.40 -16.00 -5.57
N GLU A 95 0.29 -15.22 -4.75
CA GLU A 95 0.27 -15.38 -3.30
C GLU A 95 -1.04 -14.94 -2.64
N ALA A 96 -1.90 -14.24 -3.38
CA ALA A 96 -3.26 -13.91 -2.93
C ALA A 96 -4.25 -15.08 -3.02
N PHE A 97 -3.90 -16.16 -3.74
CA PHE A 97 -4.83 -17.26 -4.06
C PHE A 97 -4.53 -18.52 -3.25
N THR A 98 -5.56 -19.28 -2.90
CA THR A 98 -5.42 -20.56 -2.19
C THR A 98 -4.76 -21.63 -3.07
N ASP A 99 -4.89 -21.50 -4.39
CA ASP A 99 -4.21 -22.33 -5.38
C ASP A 99 -3.42 -21.43 -6.37
N PRO A 100 -2.17 -21.08 -6.02
CA PRO A 100 -1.31 -20.24 -6.85
C PRO A 100 -0.99 -20.86 -8.21
N PHE A 101 -0.86 -22.19 -8.29
CA PHE A 101 -0.52 -22.90 -9.53
C PHE A 101 -1.64 -22.79 -10.55
N ASN A 102 -2.88 -22.98 -10.12
CA ASN A 102 -4.04 -22.83 -10.99
C ASN A 102 -4.21 -21.38 -11.47
N TYR A 103 -4.00 -20.39 -10.59
CA TYR A 103 -3.99 -18.98 -10.97
C TYR A 103 -2.93 -18.68 -12.05
N LEU A 104 -1.71 -19.18 -11.85
CA LEU A 104 -0.59 -18.94 -12.79
C LEU A 104 -0.77 -19.69 -14.11
N GLY A 105 -1.30 -20.92 -14.08
CA GLY A 105 -1.49 -21.78 -15.25
C GLY A 105 -2.66 -21.39 -16.15
N LEU A 106 -3.71 -20.75 -15.62
CA LEU A 106 -4.91 -20.40 -16.39
C LEU A 106 -4.93 -18.94 -16.84
N ASN A 107 -5.17 -18.68 -18.13
CA ASN A 107 -5.36 -17.30 -18.59
C ASN A 107 -6.51 -16.61 -17.87
N GLU A 108 -6.31 -15.35 -17.50
CA GLU A 108 -7.36 -14.54 -16.91
C GLU A 108 -8.48 -14.33 -17.94
N THR A 109 -9.72 -14.56 -17.52
CA THR A 109 -10.92 -14.40 -18.35
C THR A 109 -11.77 -13.24 -17.83
N ILE A 110 -12.63 -12.69 -18.68
CA ILE A 110 -13.62 -11.68 -18.25
C ILE A 110 -14.48 -12.22 -17.10
N SER A 111 -14.82 -13.51 -17.13
CA SER A 111 -15.58 -14.15 -16.05
C SER A 111 -14.83 -14.18 -14.73
N SER A 112 -13.52 -14.45 -14.73
CA SER A 112 -12.72 -14.42 -13.50
C SER A 112 -12.56 -13.00 -12.96
N VAL A 113 -12.33 -12.01 -13.83
CA VAL A 113 -12.23 -10.59 -13.43
C VAL A 113 -13.54 -10.12 -12.80
N ASN A 114 -14.69 -10.41 -13.42
CA ASN A 114 -16.00 -10.06 -12.89
C ASN A 114 -16.28 -10.74 -11.53
N ALA A 115 -15.80 -11.98 -11.34
CA ALA A 115 -15.91 -12.68 -10.06
C ALA A 115 -15.06 -12.00 -8.97
N TYR A 116 -13.84 -11.57 -9.30
CA TYR A 116 -12.98 -10.81 -8.39
C TYR A 116 -13.62 -9.48 -8.00
N GLU A 117 -14.07 -8.70 -8.98
CA GLU A 117 -14.72 -7.41 -8.76
C GLU A 117 -15.98 -7.55 -7.89
N ALA A 118 -16.83 -8.53 -8.21
CA ALA A 118 -18.06 -8.78 -7.46
C ALA A 118 -17.77 -9.17 -5.99
N TYR A 119 -16.72 -9.96 -5.75
CA TYR A 119 -16.30 -10.34 -4.39
C TYR A 119 -15.76 -9.16 -3.58
N MET A 120 -15.00 -8.26 -4.22
CA MET A 120 -14.45 -7.08 -3.53
C MET A 120 -15.51 -6.02 -3.23
N THR A 121 -16.43 -5.80 -4.16
CA THR A 121 -17.43 -4.72 -4.07
C THR A 121 -18.69 -5.09 -3.27
N ARG A 122 -19.10 -6.37 -3.22
CA ARG A 122 -20.33 -6.81 -2.55
C ARG A 122 -20.01 -7.67 -1.32
N ARG A 123 -20.33 -7.16 -0.12
CA ARG A 123 -19.85 -7.66 1.19
C ARG A 123 -20.19 -9.11 1.56
N SER A 124 -21.20 -9.75 0.98
CA SER A 124 -21.74 -10.97 1.62
C SER A 124 -22.47 -11.98 0.73
N SER A 125 -22.70 -11.70 -0.55
CA SER A 125 -23.55 -12.57 -1.41
C SER A 125 -22.80 -13.29 -2.54
N LYS A 126 -21.48 -13.14 -2.64
CA LYS A 126 -20.69 -13.73 -3.71
C LYS A 126 -19.66 -14.71 -3.18
N LYS A 127 -19.65 -15.90 -3.78
CA LYS A 127 -18.71 -16.98 -3.49
C LYS A 127 -17.29 -16.45 -3.67
N ASN A 128 -16.43 -16.69 -2.69
CA ASN A 128 -15.00 -16.38 -2.78
C ASN A 128 -14.41 -17.11 -4.00
N PRO A 129 -13.82 -16.40 -4.98
CA PRO A 129 -13.30 -16.97 -6.22
C PRO A 129 -11.94 -17.66 -6.07
N GLY A 130 -11.51 -17.97 -4.84
CA GLY A 130 -10.24 -18.66 -4.55
C GLY A 130 -9.20 -17.79 -3.87
N PHE A 131 -9.57 -16.64 -3.32
CA PHE A 131 -8.67 -15.81 -2.51
C PHE A 131 -8.42 -16.43 -1.14
N LYS A 132 -7.20 -16.27 -0.63
CA LYS A 132 -6.88 -16.57 0.77
C LYS A 132 -7.73 -15.68 1.71
N PRO A 133 -7.99 -16.12 2.96
CA PRO A 133 -8.59 -15.26 3.97
C PRO A 133 -7.84 -13.93 4.13
N GLY A 134 -8.55 -12.84 4.40
CA GLY A 134 -7.97 -11.51 4.61
C GLY A 134 -7.63 -10.69 3.36
N ILE A 135 -7.60 -11.29 2.16
CA ILE A 135 -7.29 -10.55 0.91
C ILE A 135 -8.28 -9.41 0.67
N ARG A 136 -9.58 -9.66 0.88
CA ARG A 136 -10.62 -8.64 0.75
C ARG A 136 -10.38 -7.48 1.71
N ASP A 137 -10.01 -7.79 2.95
CA ASP A 137 -9.76 -6.79 3.98
C ASP A 137 -8.53 -5.95 3.62
N THR A 138 -7.50 -6.56 3.05
CA THR A 138 -6.33 -5.83 2.52
C THR A 138 -6.68 -4.94 1.33
N VAL A 139 -7.54 -5.38 0.42
CA VAL A 139 -8.04 -4.53 -0.68
C VAL A 139 -8.81 -3.33 -0.14
N VAL A 140 -9.67 -3.53 0.86
CA VAL A 140 -10.43 -2.46 1.52
C VAL A 140 -9.49 -1.51 2.28
N ALA A 141 -8.47 -2.04 2.95
CA ALA A 141 -7.48 -1.24 3.67
C ALA A 141 -6.64 -0.38 2.74
N THR A 142 -6.09 -0.96 1.68
CA THR A 142 -5.30 -0.23 0.69
C THR A 142 -6.11 0.83 -0.07
N ARG A 143 -7.44 0.70 -0.15
CA ARG A 143 -8.30 1.76 -0.69
C ARG A 143 -8.18 3.07 0.11
N LYS A 144 -7.94 3.00 1.43
CA LYS A 144 -7.71 4.20 2.26
C LYS A 144 -6.41 4.93 1.94
N VAL A 145 -5.45 4.23 1.35
CA VAL A 145 -4.23 4.87 0.85
C VAL A 145 -4.53 5.72 -0.39
N GLU A 146 -5.50 5.33 -1.22
CA GLU A 146 -5.95 6.16 -2.35
C GLU A 146 -6.57 7.47 -1.89
N ASP A 147 -7.39 7.42 -0.83
CA ASP A 147 -7.96 8.61 -0.21
C ASP A 147 -6.85 9.58 0.26
N ILE A 148 -5.64 9.10 0.55
CA ILE A 148 -4.49 9.93 0.91
C ILE A 148 -3.79 10.43 -0.36
N TRP A 149 -3.49 9.53 -1.30
CA TRP A 149 -2.75 9.87 -2.50
C TRP A 149 -3.49 10.85 -3.41
N LEU A 150 -4.81 10.70 -3.53
CA LEU A 150 -5.65 11.45 -4.46
C LEU A 150 -6.33 12.66 -3.80
N ARG A 151 -6.29 12.79 -2.47
CA ARG A 151 -6.86 13.96 -1.79
C ARG A 151 -5.92 15.14 -1.91
N GLY A 152 -6.40 16.20 -2.57
CA GLY A 152 -5.61 17.40 -2.87
C GLY A 152 -4.80 17.31 -4.16
N SER A 153 -4.86 16.19 -4.91
CA SER A 153 -4.03 15.97 -6.09
C SER A 153 -4.44 16.78 -7.33
N LYS A 154 -5.32 17.79 -7.25
CA LYS A 154 -5.71 18.55 -8.46
C LYS A 154 -4.54 19.35 -9.05
N GLU A 155 -3.59 19.76 -8.21
CA GLU A 155 -2.45 20.58 -8.62
C GLU A 155 -1.19 19.74 -8.90
N TYR A 156 -1.07 18.55 -8.26
CA TYR A 156 0.12 17.70 -8.36
C TYR A 156 -0.10 16.32 -9.01
N ALA A 157 -1.34 15.96 -9.40
CA ALA A 157 -1.61 14.71 -10.13
C ALA A 157 -0.87 14.65 -11.48
N ASN A 158 -0.59 15.79 -12.10
CA ASN A 158 0.11 15.89 -13.38
C ASN A 158 1.61 15.55 -13.28
N TYR A 159 2.14 15.43 -12.05
CA TYR A 159 3.56 15.20 -11.76
C TYR A 159 3.83 13.85 -11.09
N LEU A 160 2.79 13.04 -10.92
CA LEU A 160 2.83 11.79 -10.16
C LEU A 160 3.36 10.63 -11.03
N VAL A 161 4.66 10.35 -10.96
CA VAL A 161 5.31 9.31 -11.77
C VAL A 161 4.70 7.92 -11.51
N TRP A 162 4.77 7.41 -10.27
CA TRP A 162 4.08 6.19 -9.80
C TRP A 162 3.94 6.23 -8.28
N ARG A 163 2.77 5.84 -7.73
CA ARG A 163 2.61 5.47 -6.33
C ARG A 163 2.08 4.06 -6.24
N TYR A 164 2.64 3.27 -5.34
CA TYR A 164 2.21 1.89 -5.14
C TYR A 164 2.28 1.47 -3.67
N VAL A 165 1.41 0.53 -3.29
CA VAL A 165 1.45 -0.19 -2.01
C VAL A 165 1.43 -1.67 -2.34
N GLY A 166 2.56 -2.34 -2.13
CA GLY A 166 2.65 -3.79 -2.09
C GLY A 166 2.38 -4.29 -0.66
N THR A 167 1.69 -5.41 -0.53
CA THR A 167 1.38 -6.02 0.76
C THR A 167 1.88 -7.46 0.81
N GLY A 168 2.21 -7.93 2.01
CA GLY A 168 2.80 -9.27 2.21
C GLY A 168 1.90 -10.45 1.82
N ASN A 169 0.60 -10.23 1.61
CA ASN A 169 -0.33 -11.26 1.13
C ASN A 169 -0.65 -11.15 -0.37
N GLY A 170 0.15 -10.39 -1.13
CA GLY A 170 0.09 -10.38 -2.59
C GLY A 170 -0.89 -9.37 -3.19
N VAL A 171 -1.45 -8.44 -2.41
CA VAL A 171 -2.20 -7.30 -2.95
C VAL A 171 -1.23 -6.17 -3.29
N LEU A 172 -1.25 -5.72 -4.54
CA LEU A 172 -0.58 -4.51 -5.00
C LEU A 172 -1.63 -3.50 -5.45
N ARG A 173 -1.56 -2.28 -4.94
CA ARG A 173 -2.35 -1.16 -5.43
C ARG A 173 -1.44 -0.10 -6.01
N MET A 174 -1.78 0.48 -7.16
CA MET A 174 -0.93 1.48 -7.79
C MET A 174 -1.71 2.53 -8.58
N THR A 175 -1.11 3.71 -8.72
CA THR A 175 -1.52 4.80 -9.60
C THR A 175 -0.26 5.35 -10.30
N PRO A 176 -0.35 5.75 -11.57
CA PRO A 176 -1.49 5.59 -12.47
C PRO A 176 -1.84 4.14 -12.79
N VAL A 177 -3.00 3.95 -13.43
CA VAL A 177 -3.41 2.64 -13.95
C VAL A 177 -2.37 2.13 -14.93
N THR A 178 -1.92 0.89 -14.74
CA THR A 178 -1.04 0.19 -15.68
C THR A 178 -1.34 -1.29 -15.73
N LEU A 179 -0.98 -1.91 -16.86
CA LEU A 179 -1.04 -3.35 -17.02
C LEU A 179 0.27 -3.96 -16.52
N LEU A 180 0.20 -4.71 -15.42
CA LEU A 180 1.34 -5.48 -14.93
C LEU A 180 1.32 -6.90 -15.49
N ALA A 181 2.51 -7.45 -15.70
CA ALA A 181 2.68 -8.85 -16.06
C ALA A 181 1.98 -9.77 -15.05
N LYS A 182 1.37 -10.86 -15.53
CA LYS A 182 0.65 -11.82 -14.67
C LYS A 182 1.53 -12.36 -13.55
N LEU A 183 2.80 -12.65 -13.88
CA LEU A 183 3.83 -13.17 -12.98
C LEU A 183 4.40 -12.12 -12.01
N TYR A 184 3.99 -10.87 -12.10
CA TYR A 184 4.41 -9.85 -11.15
C TYR A 184 3.95 -10.23 -9.74
N ASP A 185 4.88 -10.29 -8.80
CA ASP A 185 4.61 -10.54 -7.39
C ASP A 185 5.22 -9.43 -6.51
N PRO A 186 4.40 -8.60 -5.81
CA PRO A 186 4.90 -7.59 -4.90
C PRO A 186 5.61 -8.21 -3.69
N THR A 187 5.31 -9.46 -3.30
CA THR A 187 5.92 -10.08 -2.11
C THR A 187 7.36 -10.56 -2.36
N LYS A 188 7.81 -10.55 -3.62
CA LYS A 188 9.17 -10.96 -4.03
C LYS A 188 10.02 -9.76 -4.40
N ARG A 189 9.54 -8.54 -4.15
CA ARG A 189 10.26 -7.32 -4.49
C ARG A 189 11.33 -7.01 -3.43
N PRO A 190 12.50 -6.48 -3.86
CA PRO A 190 13.59 -6.14 -2.96
C PRO A 190 13.43 -4.79 -2.26
N TRP A 191 12.53 -3.95 -2.78
CA TRP A 191 12.07 -2.71 -2.14
C TRP A 191 10.95 -3.02 -1.13
#